data_AF-A0A448YWD0-F1
#
_entry.id   AF-A0A448YWD0-F1
#
_cell.length_a   1.000
_cell.length_b   1.000
_cell.length_c   1.000
_cell.angle_alpha   90.00
_cell.angle_beta   90.00
_cell.angle_gamma   90.00
#
_symmetry.space_group_name_H-M   'P 1'
#
loop_
_entity.id
_entity.type
_entity.pdbx_description
1 polymer ?
#
loop_
_entity_poly.entity_id
_entity_poly.type
_entity_poly.pdbx_seq_one_letter_code
_entity_poly.pdbx_strand_id
1 'polypeptide(L)'
;MKNQTVQKSAPPTTTMKRSNKKRTKPKPNFGLSAAVMLLVVADLVYFFKLSREALFDTPRDLNNAGHHSPYNLFSNGNHLSKLGNRLASIRNTNTQDKDTTENEANENKAPTTKENLSRRAPTAEQSKLIEIAKKRGLTNIDDKGPILEILTQAGLDLHKEGDVDQETMDQLPTWTQVEQLYGPTPKIIGLERCGEFRDSVDPSTRFLAMAGTFNTGTNLIHAVMKHNCQITERMEVYGAKSKGIRWQVPWGKHWMARYRDSEHSTKTDADVPRSNTLPLVSIRDPYTWMQSMCRHGYAAKWPHIKSHCPGLIATENDINTMPRLRRLYGHIHNEDENVEKLIPVNIAYNKNLTHSHLSLAHWYSEWYKDYLTADIPRIMVRFEDLLFHGEEVARTMCECGGGVPVPDNGRSGKFIHISESAKTGLAAHGPLKDRTNLVGALIKYGSGAHRIDSMTQADLEAARRYLDPEMMETFGYKHPRLPDQQPEDAQEMSANAMENVPTESGRYDDDHSYTPGK
;
A
#
# COMPACT_ATOMS: atom_id res chain seq x y z
N MET A 1 2.76 57.98 52.17
CA MET A 1 1.48 57.73 51.45
C MET A 1 1.31 56.22 51.33
N LYS A 2 0.12 55.71 51.68
CA LYS A 2 -0.13 54.31 52.07
C LYS A 2 -0.24 53.36 50.86
N ASN A 3 0.40 52.20 50.98
CA ASN A 3 0.21 51.01 50.14
C ASN A 3 -1.18 50.40 50.37
N GLN A 4 -1.91 50.08 49.29
CA GLN A 4 -3.12 49.28 49.33
C GLN A 4 -2.84 47.85 48.84
N THR A 5 -3.07 46.90 49.75
CA THR A 5 -3.03 45.46 49.53
C THR A 5 -4.45 45.00 49.16
N VAL A 6 -4.60 44.34 48.01
CA VAL A 6 -5.88 43.76 47.56
C VAL A 6 -6.04 42.35 48.15
N GLN A 7 -6.99 42.19 49.07
CA GLN A 7 -7.47 40.89 49.55
C GLN A 7 -8.47 40.28 48.54
N LYS A 8 -8.23 39.03 48.11
CA LYS A 8 -9.20 38.20 47.39
C LYS A 8 -10.01 37.37 48.41
N SER A 9 -11.32 37.55 48.40
CA SER A 9 -12.30 36.78 49.17
C SER A 9 -12.62 35.42 48.51
N ALA A 10 -12.70 34.37 49.31
CA ALA A 10 -13.14 33.03 48.92
C ALA A 10 -14.67 32.95 48.73
N PRO A 11 -15.19 32.02 47.91
CA PRO A 11 -16.63 31.86 47.68
C PRO A 11 -17.32 31.04 48.81
N PRO A 12 -18.65 31.20 48.99
CA PRO A 12 -19.38 30.58 50.08
C PRO A 12 -19.71 29.11 49.81
N THR A 13 -19.58 28.30 50.87
CA THR A 13 -19.94 26.88 50.92
C THR A 13 -21.46 26.73 51.06
N THR A 14 -22.12 26.16 50.05
CA THR A 14 -23.56 25.88 50.08
C THR A 14 -23.83 24.50 50.71
N THR A 15 -24.39 24.49 51.91
CA THR A 15 -24.83 23.28 52.63
C THR A 15 -26.19 22.81 52.10
N MET A 16 -26.23 21.68 51.36
CA MET A 16 -27.48 21.02 50.99
C MET A 16 -28.05 20.20 52.15
N LYS A 17 -29.25 20.56 52.61
CA LYS A 17 -30.09 19.74 53.50
C LYS A 17 -30.69 18.56 52.71
N ARG A 18 -30.42 17.33 53.16
CA ARG A 18 -31.10 16.10 52.71
C ARG A 18 -32.53 16.05 53.29
N SER A 19 -33.55 16.14 52.44
CA SER A 19 -34.93 15.76 52.82
C SER A 19 -35.19 14.31 52.45
N ASN A 20 -35.54 13.48 53.44
CA ASN A 20 -36.03 12.12 53.24
C ASN A 20 -37.43 12.14 52.61
N LYS A 21 -37.54 11.76 51.33
CA LYS A 21 -38.82 11.55 50.65
C LYS A 21 -39.03 10.05 50.43
N LYS A 22 -40.11 9.51 51.00
CA LYS A 22 -40.54 8.11 50.88
C LYS A 22 -40.74 7.73 49.40
N ARG A 23 -40.14 6.60 49.02
CA ARG A 23 -40.14 6.02 47.66
C ARG A 23 -41.43 5.22 47.47
N THR A 24 -42.35 5.69 46.63
CA THR A 24 -43.44 4.87 46.08
C THR A 24 -42.96 4.18 44.81
N LYS A 25 -43.26 2.88 44.67
CA LYS A 25 -42.87 2.07 43.50
C LYS A 25 -43.66 2.51 42.26
N PRO A 26 -43.02 2.77 41.11
CA PRO A 26 -43.73 3.00 39.86
C PRO A 26 -44.24 1.68 39.27
N LYS A 27 -45.46 1.69 38.74
CA LYS A 27 -46.03 0.61 37.92
C LYS A 27 -45.31 0.57 36.56
N PRO A 28 -45.10 -0.61 35.96
CA PRO A 28 -44.42 -0.72 34.67
C PRO A 28 -45.34 -0.23 33.54
N ASN A 29 -44.89 0.79 32.81
CA ASN A 29 -45.50 1.23 31.55
C ASN A 29 -44.92 0.38 30.41
N PHE A 30 -45.72 -0.57 29.90
CA PHE A 30 -45.34 -1.46 28.79
C PHE A 30 -45.53 -0.85 27.39
N GLY A 31 -45.84 0.45 27.26
CA GLY A 31 -46.19 1.06 25.97
C GLY A 31 -45.04 1.65 25.14
N LEU A 32 -43.87 1.92 25.73
CA LEU A 32 -42.83 2.73 25.07
C LEU A 32 -41.77 1.91 24.31
N SER A 33 -41.73 0.59 24.50
CA SER A 33 -40.65 -0.25 23.96
C SER A 33 -40.84 -0.61 22.47
N ALA A 34 -42.09 -0.75 22.01
CA ALA A 34 -42.38 -1.15 20.63
C ALA A 34 -42.11 -0.04 19.61
N ALA A 35 -42.41 1.22 19.94
CA ALA A 35 -42.19 2.35 19.04
C ALA A 35 -40.70 2.66 18.86
N VAL A 36 -39.89 2.51 19.93
CA VAL A 36 -38.43 2.69 19.85
C VAL A 36 -37.78 1.54 19.07
N MET A 37 -38.25 0.31 19.24
CA MET A 37 -37.79 -0.82 18.40
C MET A 37 -38.15 -0.62 16.92
N LEU A 38 -39.36 -0.15 16.61
CA LEU A 38 -39.78 0.08 15.22
C LEU A 38 -38.95 1.17 14.52
N LEU A 39 -38.56 2.22 15.24
CA LEU A 39 -37.66 3.26 14.71
C LEU A 39 -36.24 2.74 14.50
N VAL A 40 -35.70 1.94 15.42
CA VAL A 40 -34.37 1.32 15.27
C VAL A 40 -34.36 0.31 14.11
N VAL A 41 -35.42 -0.46 13.92
CA VAL A 41 -35.55 -1.39 12.79
C VAL A 41 -35.73 -0.64 11.47
N ALA A 42 -36.50 0.45 11.44
CA ALA A 42 -36.64 1.28 10.24
C ALA A 42 -35.32 1.95 9.83
N ASP A 43 -34.55 2.46 10.79
CA ASP A 43 -33.23 3.04 10.54
C ASP A 43 -32.22 2.00 10.07
N LEU A 44 -32.25 0.78 10.64
CA LEU A 44 -31.43 -0.33 10.17
C LEU A 44 -31.81 -0.76 8.76
N VAL A 45 -33.10 -0.88 8.45
CA VAL A 45 -33.57 -1.23 7.10
C VAL A 45 -33.21 -0.13 6.08
N TYR A 46 -33.31 1.14 6.45
CA TYR A 46 -32.90 2.27 5.61
C TYR A 46 -31.37 2.28 5.38
N PHE A 47 -30.59 2.01 6.42
CA PHE A 47 -29.14 1.89 6.35
C PHE A 47 -28.71 0.69 5.47
N PHE A 48 -29.38 -0.46 5.56
CA PHE A 48 -29.14 -1.62 4.70
C PHE A 48 -29.55 -1.36 3.24
N LYS A 49 -30.61 -0.58 2.99
CA LYS A 49 -31.05 -0.22 1.64
C LYS A 49 -30.05 0.73 0.96
N LEU A 50 -29.59 1.76 1.66
CA LEU A 50 -28.54 2.68 1.18
C LEU A 50 -27.20 1.98 0.95
N SER A 51 -26.86 1.00 1.79
CA SER A 51 -25.62 0.22 1.64
C SER A 51 -25.66 -0.73 0.43
N ARG A 52 -26.85 -1.23 0.07
CA ARG A 52 -27.05 -2.13 -1.07
C ARG A 52 -27.04 -1.38 -2.41
N GLU A 53 -27.53 -0.15 -2.46
CA GLU A 53 -27.52 0.71 -3.65
C GLU A 53 -26.16 1.40 -3.90
N ALA A 54 -25.31 1.51 -2.87
CA ALA A 54 -23.96 2.06 -3.01
C ALA A 54 -22.91 1.06 -3.53
N LEU A 55 -23.19 -0.25 -3.50
CA LEU A 55 -22.17 -1.31 -3.71
C LEU A 55 -22.37 -2.18 -4.95
N PHE A 56 -23.54 -2.20 -5.59
CA PHE A 56 -23.72 -2.94 -6.86
C PHE A 56 -24.70 -2.23 -7.79
N ASP A 57 -24.16 -1.55 -8.80
CA ASP A 57 -24.90 -1.16 -10.00
C ASP A 57 -24.14 -1.63 -11.25
N THR A 58 -23.98 -2.95 -11.31
CA THR A 58 -23.63 -3.69 -12.53
C THR A 58 -24.91 -4.22 -13.16
N PRO A 59 -25.33 -3.72 -14.32
CA PRO A 59 -26.37 -4.39 -15.10
C PRO A 59 -25.84 -5.76 -15.56
N ARG A 60 -26.58 -6.80 -15.19
CA ARG A 60 -26.66 -8.04 -15.97
C ARG A 60 -27.43 -7.68 -17.24
N ASP A 61 -26.77 -7.79 -18.38
CA ASP A 61 -27.31 -8.17 -19.70
C ASP A 61 -26.47 -7.58 -20.82
N LEU A 62 -25.54 -8.39 -21.33
CA LEU A 62 -24.98 -8.25 -22.68
C LEU A 62 -24.80 -9.65 -23.28
N ASN A 63 -25.92 -10.34 -23.50
CA ASN A 63 -26.03 -11.47 -24.42
C ASN A 63 -27.24 -11.22 -25.33
N ASN A 64 -27.08 -10.29 -26.28
CA ASN A 64 -27.78 -10.18 -27.56
C ASN A 64 -27.76 -8.71 -28.02
N ALA A 65 -26.70 -8.33 -28.71
CA ALA A 65 -26.76 -7.24 -29.68
C ALA A 65 -25.97 -7.70 -30.91
N GLY A 66 -26.66 -7.64 -32.05
CA GLY A 66 -26.28 -8.32 -33.28
C GLY A 66 -24.95 -7.90 -33.89
N HIS A 67 -24.50 -8.75 -34.80
CA HIS A 67 -23.41 -8.54 -35.74
C HIS A 67 -23.46 -7.15 -36.40
N HIS A 68 -22.60 -6.25 -35.93
CA HIS A 68 -21.89 -5.33 -36.81
C HIS A 68 -20.44 -5.28 -36.36
N SER A 69 -19.58 -5.85 -37.21
CA SER A 69 -18.12 -5.86 -37.07
C SER A 69 -17.56 -4.47 -37.35
N PRO A 70 -16.75 -3.88 -36.45
CA PRO A 70 -15.83 -2.81 -36.78
C PRO A 70 -14.39 -3.33 -36.61
N TYR A 71 -14.04 -4.44 -37.25
CA TYR A 71 -12.63 -4.79 -37.44
C TYR A 71 -12.15 -4.25 -38.78
N ASN A 72 -11.84 -2.95 -38.80
CA ASN A 72 -11.06 -2.29 -39.84
C ASN A 72 -10.34 -1.05 -39.28
N LEU A 73 -9.74 -1.16 -38.09
CA LEU A 73 -8.88 -0.12 -37.51
C LEU A 73 -7.53 -0.64 -36.96
N PHE A 74 -7.15 -1.87 -37.31
CA PHE A 74 -5.79 -2.37 -37.15
C PHE A 74 -5.17 -2.66 -38.52
N SER A 75 -5.05 -1.61 -39.34
CA SER A 75 -4.13 -1.55 -40.47
C SER A 75 -3.47 -0.18 -40.45
N ASN A 76 -2.50 -0.02 -39.55
CA ASN A 76 -1.39 0.91 -39.66
C ASN A 76 -0.35 0.55 -38.58
N GLY A 77 0.17 -0.68 -38.69
CA GLY A 77 1.25 -1.23 -37.87
C GLY A 77 2.64 -0.69 -38.22
N ASN A 78 2.77 0.62 -38.49
CA ASN A 78 4.07 1.25 -38.83
C ASN A 78 4.56 2.30 -37.83
N HIS A 79 3.86 2.49 -36.69
CA HIS A 79 4.25 3.50 -35.69
C HIS A 79 4.79 2.93 -34.37
N LEU A 80 4.47 1.68 -34.02
CA LEU A 80 4.94 1.05 -32.76
C LEU A 80 6.29 0.34 -32.92
N SER A 81 6.62 -0.20 -34.09
CA SER A 81 7.97 -0.71 -34.40
C SER A 81 9.03 0.40 -34.51
N LYS A 82 8.61 1.64 -34.85
CA LYS A 82 9.49 2.81 -34.88
C LYS A 82 9.83 3.39 -33.50
N LEU A 83 9.03 3.13 -32.46
CA LEU A 83 9.36 3.57 -31.10
C LEU A 83 10.39 2.66 -30.42
N GLY A 84 10.31 1.35 -30.65
CA GLY A 84 11.32 0.38 -30.17
C GLY A 84 12.70 0.62 -30.78
N ASN A 85 12.77 0.92 -32.08
CA ASN A 85 14.04 1.17 -32.76
C ASN A 85 14.65 2.56 -32.48
N ARG A 86 13.85 3.55 -32.04
CA ARG A 86 14.36 4.88 -31.66
C ARG A 86 15.04 4.92 -30.29
N LEU A 87 14.62 4.09 -29.35
CA LEU A 87 15.26 4.00 -28.03
C LEU A 87 16.60 3.24 -28.09
N ALA A 88 16.77 2.34 -29.06
CA ALA A 88 18.06 1.68 -29.31
C ALA A 88 19.07 2.60 -30.04
N SER A 89 18.61 3.54 -30.88
CA SER A 89 19.50 4.42 -31.66
C SER A 89 20.00 5.67 -30.92
N ILE A 90 19.37 6.08 -29.81
CA ILE A 90 19.81 7.25 -29.02
C ILE A 90 21.06 6.92 -28.17
N ARG A 91 21.43 5.64 -28.03
CA ARG A 91 22.61 5.23 -27.24
C ARG A 91 23.93 5.17 -28.03
N ASN A 92 23.94 5.53 -29.32
CA ASN A 92 25.10 5.29 -30.20
C ASN A 92 25.58 6.51 -31.02
N THR A 93 25.36 7.75 -30.56
CA THR A 93 25.94 8.93 -31.23
C THR A 93 26.63 9.88 -30.25
N ASN A 94 27.94 9.69 -30.11
CA ASN A 94 29.02 10.62 -29.70
C ASN A 94 30.27 9.71 -29.58
N THR A 95 31.42 9.88 -30.23
CA THR A 95 32.04 11.03 -30.90
C THR A 95 33.20 10.45 -31.71
N GLN A 96 33.31 10.79 -32.99
CA GLN A 96 34.49 10.46 -33.81
C GLN A 96 35.28 11.76 -33.97
N ASP A 97 36.29 11.95 -33.13
CA ASP A 97 37.36 12.91 -33.39
C ASP A 97 38.69 12.41 -32.79
N LYS A 98 39.61 12.12 -33.73
CA LYS A 98 41.07 12.24 -33.69
C LYS A 98 41.87 11.76 -32.47
N ASP A 99 42.44 10.58 -32.64
CA ASP A 99 43.89 10.36 -32.77
C ASP A 99 44.81 11.13 -31.80
N THR A 100 45.11 10.52 -30.65
CA THR A 100 46.44 10.57 -30.01
C THR A 100 46.61 9.36 -29.07
N THR A 101 47.52 8.48 -29.47
CA THR A 101 48.47 7.64 -28.70
C THR A 101 48.32 7.43 -27.18
N GLU A 102 48.42 6.13 -26.86
CA GLU A 102 49.15 5.50 -25.74
C GLU A 102 48.53 5.44 -24.32
N ASN A 103 48.49 4.17 -23.84
CA ASN A 103 48.55 3.70 -22.47
C ASN A 103 47.45 4.14 -21.50
N GLU A 104 46.50 3.22 -21.22
CA GLU A 104 46.05 2.92 -19.86
C GLU A 104 45.10 1.70 -19.86
N ALA A 105 45.68 0.52 -19.65
CA ALA A 105 44.93 -0.63 -19.13
C ALA A 105 44.91 -0.48 -17.61
N ASN A 106 43.86 0.12 -17.06
CA ASN A 106 43.71 0.20 -15.60
C ASN A 106 42.26 -0.05 -15.15
N GLU A 107 42.14 -1.10 -14.33
CA GLU A 107 41.12 -1.43 -13.34
C GLU A 107 39.76 -0.70 -13.38
N ASN A 108 38.76 -1.35 -13.98
CA ASN A 108 37.36 -1.25 -13.53
C ASN A 108 37.05 -2.39 -12.56
N LYS A 109 37.73 -2.40 -11.41
CA LYS A 109 37.33 -3.23 -10.26
C LYS A 109 36.34 -2.40 -9.45
N ALA A 110 35.05 -2.69 -9.59
CA ALA A 110 34.01 -2.07 -8.77
C ALA A 110 34.45 -2.14 -7.29
N PRO A 111 34.42 -1.02 -6.54
CA PRO A 111 34.89 -1.01 -5.17
C PRO A 111 34.00 -1.93 -4.34
N THR A 112 34.52 -3.11 -4.02
CA THR A 112 33.99 -4.01 -3.01
C THR A 112 34.36 -3.48 -1.63
N THR A 113 34.01 -2.23 -1.33
CA THR A 113 33.89 -1.81 0.05
C THR A 113 32.61 -2.45 0.56
N LYS A 114 32.76 -3.65 1.13
CA LYS A 114 31.88 -4.09 2.21
C LYS A 114 32.06 -3.04 3.32
N GLU A 115 31.44 -1.88 3.16
CA GLU A 115 31.15 -1.02 4.30
C GLU A 115 30.38 -1.94 5.23
N ASN A 116 31.05 -2.36 6.29
CA ASN A 116 30.39 -3.01 7.41
C ASN A 116 29.30 -2.02 7.81
N LEU A 117 28.06 -2.32 7.40
CA LEU A 117 26.85 -1.72 7.95
C LEU A 117 26.97 -1.92 9.45
N SER A 118 27.58 -0.94 10.11
CA SER A 118 27.90 -1.01 11.52
C SER A 118 26.56 -1.05 12.21
N ARG A 119 26.21 -2.22 12.76
CA ARG A 119 24.94 -2.43 13.45
C ARG A 119 24.71 -1.24 14.37
N ARG A 120 23.60 -0.54 14.13
CA ARG A 120 23.22 0.58 14.99
C ARG A 120 22.99 0.02 16.38
N ALA A 121 23.61 0.64 17.39
CA ALA A 121 23.34 0.26 18.76
C ALA A 121 21.84 0.40 19.04
N PRO A 122 21.19 -0.61 19.64
CA PRO A 122 19.78 -0.51 20.01
C PRO A 122 19.55 0.69 20.93
N THR A 123 18.39 1.33 20.82
CA THR A 123 17.98 2.36 21.79
C THR A 123 17.77 1.74 23.16
N ALA A 124 17.76 2.54 24.23
CA ALA A 124 17.51 2.04 25.59
C ALA A 124 16.19 1.26 25.70
N GLU A 125 15.14 1.71 25.00
CA GLU A 125 13.86 1.01 24.96
C GLU A 125 13.97 -0.32 24.20
N GLN A 126 14.66 -0.33 23.06
CA GLN A 126 14.91 -1.55 22.29
C GLN A 126 15.74 -2.56 23.08
N SER A 127 16.79 -2.13 23.78
CA SER A 127 17.59 -2.99 24.67
C SER A 127 16.72 -3.61 25.77
N LYS A 128 15.81 -2.83 26.36
CA LYS A 128 14.88 -3.32 27.37
C LYS A 128 13.90 -4.36 26.79
N LEU A 129 13.35 -4.13 25.61
CA LEU A 129 12.47 -5.09 24.94
C LEU A 129 13.21 -6.39 24.57
N ILE A 130 14.46 -6.28 24.10
CA ILE A 130 15.32 -7.44 23.86
C ILE A 130 15.56 -8.21 25.16
N GLU A 131 15.85 -7.54 26.27
CA GLU A 131 16.04 -8.21 27.58
C GLU A 131 14.77 -8.93 28.04
N ILE A 132 13.59 -8.33 27.86
CA ILE A 132 12.30 -8.95 28.17
C ILE A 132 12.10 -10.22 27.34
N ALA A 133 12.37 -10.16 26.03
CA ALA A 133 12.27 -11.31 25.14
C ALA A 133 13.27 -12.42 25.53
N LYS A 134 14.52 -12.08 25.88
CA LYS A 134 15.53 -13.04 26.38
C LYS A 134 15.07 -13.72 27.66
N LYS A 135 14.49 -12.97 28.61
CA LYS A 135 13.97 -13.53 29.87
C LYS A 135 12.83 -14.52 29.66
N ARG A 136 12.08 -14.39 28.57
CA ARG A 136 11.07 -15.37 28.15
C ARG A 136 11.63 -16.60 27.43
N GLY A 137 12.94 -16.67 27.24
CA GLY A 137 13.58 -17.74 26.49
C GLY A 137 13.49 -17.57 24.98
N LEU A 138 13.10 -16.39 24.47
CA LEU A 138 13.10 -16.14 23.03
C LEU A 138 14.54 -16.02 22.51
N THR A 139 14.81 -16.63 21.34
CA THR A 139 16.13 -16.62 20.69
C THR A 139 16.12 -15.77 19.42
N ASN A 140 17.30 -15.51 18.83
CA ASN A 140 17.46 -14.76 17.57
C ASN A 140 16.94 -13.30 17.60
N ILE A 141 17.02 -12.64 18.76
CA ILE A 141 16.38 -11.32 19.00
C ILE A 141 17.33 -10.11 19.02
N ASP A 142 18.65 -10.32 19.00
CA ASP A 142 19.61 -9.22 19.18
C ASP A 142 19.50 -8.14 18.10
N ASP A 143 19.15 -8.52 16.87
CA ASP A 143 18.95 -7.61 15.74
C ASP A 143 17.45 -7.38 15.45
N LYS A 144 16.56 -7.58 16.44
CA LYS A 144 15.10 -7.40 16.28
C LYS A 144 14.51 -6.27 17.13
N GLY A 145 15.36 -5.47 17.78
CA GLY A 145 14.94 -4.37 18.65
C GLY A 145 13.84 -3.47 18.05
N PRO A 146 14.04 -2.88 16.86
CA PRO A 146 13.00 -2.07 16.20
C PRO A 146 11.70 -2.84 15.88
N ILE A 147 11.80 -4.13 15.52
CA ILE A 147 10.64 -4.98 15.28
C ILE A 147 9.85 -5.19 16.58
N LEU A 148 10.52 -5.49 17.69
CA LEU A 148 9.90 -5.63 19.01
C LEU A 148 9.19 -4.34 19.45
N GLU A 149 9.78 -3.19 19.13
CA GLU A 149 9.18 -1.88 19.39
C GLU A 149 7.88 -1.71 18.58
N ILE A 150 7.89 -1.99 17.28
CA ILE A 150 6.68 -1.95 16.43
C ILE A 150 5.57 -2.86 16.98
N LEU A 151 5.91 -4.09 17.35
CA LEU A 151 4.93 -5.06 17.90
C LEU A 151 4.31 -4.53 19.21
N THR A 152 5.15 -3.98 20.09
CA THR A 152 4.70 -3.41 21.37
C THR A 152 3.81 -2.18 21.15
N GLN A 153 4.18 -1.30 20.22
CA GLN A 153 3.35 -0.14 19.82
C GLN A 153 2.02 -0.57 19.18
N ALA A 154 1.97 -1.74 18.53
CA ALA A 154 0.74 -2.33 18.01
C ALA A 154 -0.16 -2.92 19.13
N GLY A 155 0.34 -2.99 20.37
CA GLY A 155 -0.36 -3.50 21.54
C GLY A 155 -0.13 -4.98 21.81
N LEU A 156 0.88 -5.60 21.20
CA LEU A 156 1.32 -6.95 21.54
C LEU A 156 2.19 -6.89 22.79
N ASP A 157 1.86 -7.69 23.79
CA ASP A 157 2.55 -7.73 25.07
C ASP A 157 3.62 -8.82 25.04
N LEU A 158 4.88 -8.39 24.97
CA LEU A 158 6.01 -9.33 25.00
C LEU A 158 6.09 -10.12 26.31
N HIS A 159 5.35 -9.79 27.38
CA HIS A 159 5.28 -10.64 28.58
C HIS A 159 4.29 -11.79 28.46
N LYS A 160 3.37 -11.77 27.48
CA LYS A 160 2.32 -12.78 27.31
C LYS A 160 2.69 -13.82 26.27
N GLU A 161 2.52 -15.09 26.65
CA GLU A 161 2.88 -16.22 25.79
C GLU A 161 2.09 -16.27 24.48
N GLY A 162 0.82 -15.89 24.51
CA GLY A 162 -0.06 -15.93 23.35
C GLY A 162 0.11 -14.79 22.35
N ASP A 163 0.88 -13.75 22.64
CA ASP A 163 1.00 -12.57 21.76
C ASP A 163 2.15 -12.72 20.76
N VAL A 164 3.30 -13.25 21.21
CA VAL A 164 4.46 -13.56 20.38
C VAL A 164 5.17 -14.79 20.96
N ASP A 165 5.22 -15.87 20.17
CA ASP A 165 5.90 -17.12 20.47
C ASP A 165 7.24 -17.25 19.74
N GLN A 166 7.98 -18.33 20.01
CA GLN A 166 9.29 -18.57 19.41
C GLN A 166 9.18 -18.80 17.89
N GLU A 167 8.15 -19.51 17.42
CA GLU A 167 7.93 -19.77 16.00
C GLU A 167 7.72 -18.46 15.22
N THR A 168 6.86 -17.58 15.73
CA THR A 168 6.67 -16.23 15.18
C THR A 168 7.97 -15.45 15.23
N MET A 169 8.71 -15.54 16.34
CA MET A 169 9.98 -14.82 16.50
C MET A 169 11.00 -15.26 15.46
N ASP A 170 11.10 -16.55 15.15
CA ASP A 170 12.04 -17.06 14.16
C ASP A 170 11.70 -16.62 12.73
N GLN A 171 10.41 -16.46 12.41
CA GLN A 171 9.96 -15.97 11.12
C GLN A 171 10.10 -14.45 10.93
N LEU A 172 10.10 -13.67 12.02
CA LEU A 172 10.26 -12.21 11.92
C LEU A 172 11.61 -11.84 11.28
N PRO A 173 11.68 -10.78 10.47
CA PRO A 173 12.94 -10.33 9.92
C PRO A 173 13.85 -9.79 11.01
N THR A 174 15.16 -9.81 10.77
CA THR A 174 16.08 -8.94 11.50
C THR A 174 16.05 -7.53 10.92
N TRP A 175 16.43 -6.53 11.71
CA TRP A 175 16.49 -5.16 11.25
C TRP A 175 17.51 -4.98 10.13
N THR A 176 18.65 -5.66 10.22
CA THR A 176 19.64 -5.69 9.12
C THR A 176 19.01 -6.18 7.81
N GLN A 177 18.12 -7.18 7.83
CA GLN A 177 17.43 -7.65 6.61
C GLN A 177 16.50 -6.56 6.04
N VAL A 178 15.76 -5.86 6.89
CA VAL A 178 14.91 -4.72 6.49
C VAL A 178 15.76 -3.61 5.86
N GLU A 179 16.86 -3.20 6.50
CA GLU A 179 17.74 -2.15 5.99
C GLU A 179 18.45 -2.54 4.69
N GLN A 180 18.81 -3.81 4.50
CA GLN A 180 19.39 -4.29 3.24
C GLN A 180 18.43 -4.13 2.06
N LEU A 181 17.13 -4.37 2.30
CA LEU A 181 16.09 -4.28 1.29
C LEU A 181 15.71 -2.83 0.99
N TYR A 182 15.44 -2.03 2.03
CA TYR A 182 14.77 -0.74 1.88
C TYR A 182 15.63 0.46 2.31
N GLY A 183 16.79 0.22 2.91
CA GLY A 183 17.65 1.25 3.49
C GLY A 183 17.30 1.59 4.95
N PRO A 184 18.16 2.37 5.64
CA PRO A 184 18.02 2.67 7.06
C PRO A 184 17.00 3.77 7.39
N THR A 185 16.52 4.49 6.38
CA THR A 185 15.62 5.64 6.53
C THR A 185 14.43 5.52 5.58
N PRO A 186 13.24 6.02 5.99
CA PRO A 186 12.08 6.00 5.11
C PRO A 186 12.29 6.88 3.87
N LYS A 187 11.62 6.51 2.77
CA LYS A 187 11.58 7.29 1.52
C LYS A 187 10.24 8.03 1.45
N ILE A 188 10.29 9.33 1.71
CA ILE A 188 9.14 10.25 1.69
C ILE A 188 9.39 11.31 0.62
N ILE A 189 8.66 11.25 -0.48
CA ILE A 189 8.85 12.11 -1.66
C ILE A 189 7.75 13.18 -1.70
N GLY A 190 8.09 14.40 -2.13
CA GLY A 190 7.14 15.52 -2.27
C GLY A 190 7.14 16.52 -1.11
N LEU A 191 8.07 16.36 -0.14
CA LEU A 191 8.16 17.23 1.04
C LEU A 191 8.45 18.69 0.69
N GLU A 192 9.12 18.94 -0.43
CA GLU A 192 9.42 20.26 -0.95
C GLU A 192 8.17 21.09 -1.29
N ARG A 193 7.02 20.45 -1.54
CA ARG A 193 5.74 21.12 -1.87
C ARG A 193 4.78 21.23 -0.68
N CYS A 194 5.17 20.81 0.52
CA CYS A 194 4.31 20.94 1.70
C CYS A 194 3.98 22.40 2.04
N GLY A 195 4.95 23.30 1.90
CA GLY A 195 4.75 24.74 2.12
C GLY A 195 3.68 25.30 1.19
N GLU A 196 3.83 25.04 -0.11
CA GLU A 196 2.88 25.45 -1.15
C GLU A 196 1.44 24.98 -0.84
N PHE A 197 1.25 23.72 -0.43
CA PHE A 197 -0.08 23.23 -0.05
C PHE A 197 -0.66 23.98 1.15
N ARG A 198 0.13 24.16 2.21
CA ARG A 198 -0.34 24.86 3.42
C ARG A 198 -0.66 26.32 3.13
N ASP A 199 0.13 26.99 2.31
CA ASP A 199 -0.05 28.41 1.99
C ASP A 199 -1.24 28.64 1.05
N SER A 200 -1.54 27.68 0.17
CA SER A 200 -2.64 27.79 -0.81
C SER A 200 -4.00 27.32 -0.31
N VAL A 201 -4.07 26.59 0.81
CA VAL A 201 -5.33 26.00 1.31
C VAL A 201 -5.60 26.44 2.75
N ASP A 202 -6.79 27.00 2.98
CA ASP A 202 -7.25 27.38 4.31
C ASP A 202 -7.21 26.19 5.29
N PRO A 203 -6.58 26.33 6.48
CA PRO A 203 -6.42 25.24 7.45
C PRO A 203 -7.71 24.50 7.80
N SER A 204 -8.85 25.19 7.88
CA SER A 204 -10.12 24.58 8.24
C SER A 204 -10.68 23.69 7.11
N THR A 205 -10.24 23.90 5.87
CA THR A 205 -10.73 23.19 4.69
C THR A 205 -9.77 22.14 4.12
N ARG A 206 -8.58 21.98 4.71
CA ARG A 206 -7.56 21.02 4.27
C ARG A 206 -8.02 19.57 4.46
N PHE A 207 -7.62 18.73 3.50
CA PHE A 207 -7.77 17.28 3.56
C PHE A 207 -6.48 16.56 3.21
N LEU A 208 -6.22 15.46 3.93
CA LEU A 208 -5.24 14.43 3.57
C LEU A 208 -6.00 13.20 3.06
N ALA A 209 -5.70 12.76 1.83
CA ALA A 209 -6.52 11.76 1.17
C ALA A 209 -5.68 10.70 0.44
N MET A 210 -6.10 9.44 0.52
CA MET A 210 -5.25 8.34 0.06
C MET A 210 -5.33 8.12 -1.45
N ALA A 211 -4.18 7.81 -2.05
CA ALA A 211 -4.05 7.39 -3.43
C ALA A 211 -3.04 6.24 -3.56
N GLY A 212 -3.13 5.45 -4.62
CA GLY A 212 -2.25 4.31 -4.89
C GLY A 212 -2.90 3.32 -5.84
N THR A 213 -2.11 2.52 -6.55
CA THR A 213 -2.65 1.39 -7.31
C THR A 213 -3.32 0.36 -6.36
N PHE A 214 -3.95 -0.66 -6.91
CA PHE A 214 -4.55 -1.71 -6.09
C PHE A 214 -3.46 -2.43 -5.28
N ASN A 215 -3.79 -2.91 -4.08
CA ASN A 215 -2.88 -3.66 -3.19
C ASN A 215 -1.59 -2.95 -2.74
N THR A 216 -1.50 -1.62 -2.81
CA THR A 216 -0.31 -0.88 -2.33
C THR A 216 -0.44 -0.30 -0.93
N GLY A 217 -1.44 -0.75 -0.16
CA GLY A 217 -1.60 -0.33 1.23
C GLY A 217 -2.40 0.97 1.43
N THR A 218 -3.19 1.41 0.46
CA THR A 218 -4.07 2.60 0.60
C THR A 218 -4.99 2.53 1.83
N ASN A 219 -5.42 1.34 2.24
CA ASN A 219 -6.20 1.15 3.46
C ASN A 219 -5.34 1.28 4.74
N LEU A 220 -4.08 0.82 4.69
CA LEU A 220 -3.15 0.93 5.82
C LEU A 220 -2.81 2.39 6.08
N ILE A 221 -2.39 3.14 5.05
CA ILE A 221 -2.07 4.56 5.19
C ILE A 221 -3.29 5.35 5.70
N HIS A 222 -4.51 5.04 5.23
CA HIS A 222 -5.72 5.64 5.78
C HIS A 222 -5.90 5.36 7.28
N ALA A 223 -5.78 4.08 7.68
CA ALA A 223 -5.95 3.70 9.07
C ALA A 223 -4.89 4.35 9.96
N VAL A 224 -3.61 4.30 9.56
CA VAL A 224 -2.50 4.95 10.26
C VAL A 224 -2.78 6.45 10.43
N MET A 225 -3.14 7.16 9.36
CA MET A 225 -3.38 8.60 9.44
C MET A 225 -4.62 8.95 10.27
N LYS A 226 -5.70 8.17 10.18
CA LYS A 226 -6.93 8.40 10.94
C LYS A 226 -6.72 8.30 12.46
N HIS A 227 -5.83 7.41 12.89
CA HIS A 227 -5.50 7.20 14.30
C HIS A 227 -4.44 8.19 14.81
N ASN A 228 -3.52 8.62 13.96
CA ASN A 228 -2.31 9.33 14.41
C ASN A 228 -2.24 10.79 13.97
N CYS A 229 -3.12 11.28 13.10
CA CYS A 229 -3.11 12.66 12.60
C CYS A 229 -4.46 13.36 12.77
N GLN A 230 -4.41 14.67 13.02
CA GLN A 230 -5.57 15.56 13.00
C GLN A 230 -5.23 16.97 12.54
N ILE A 231 -6.17 17.64 11.87
CA ILE A 231 -6.09 19.06 11.54
C ILE A 231 -7.00 19.81 12.53
N THR A 232 -6.40 20.52 13.49
CA THR A 232 -7.09 21.10 14.64
C THR A 232 -8.10 22.17 14.21
N GLU A 233 -7.70 23.07 13.33
CA GLU A 233 -8.52 24.18 12.81
C GLU A 233 -9.77 23.66 12.11
N ARG A 234 -9.66 22.52 11.42
CA ARG A 234 -10.80 21.86 10.81
C ARG A 234 -11.75 21.27 11.85
N MET A 235 -11.23 20.67 12.91
CA MET A 235 -12.04 20.13 14.00
C MET A 235 -12.76 21.22 14.79
N GLU A 236 -12.19 22.42 14.89
CA GLU A 236 -12.83 23.59 15.50
C GLU A 236 -14.07 24.05 14.72
N VAL A 237 -13.99 24.05 13.38
CA VAL A 237 -15.09 24.50 12.52
C VAL A 237 -16.15 23.40 12.28
N TYR A 238 -15.71 22.18 12.01
CA TYR A 238 -16.60 21.08 11.56
C TYR A 238 -16.82 20.01 12.63
N GLY A 239 -16.29 20.20 13.84
CA GLY A 239 -16.41 19.31 14.98
C GLY A 239 -15.33 18.22 15.05
N ALA A 240 -15.18 17.62 16.25
CA ALA A 240 -14.08 16.71 16.60
C ALA A 240 -13.96 15.44 15.73
N LYS A 241 -15.00 15.06 14.98
CA LYS A 241 -14.95 13.92 14.06
C LYS A 241 -14.29 14.27 12.72
N SER A 242 -14.18 15.55 12.39
CA SER A 242 -13.65 16.06 11.12
C SER A 242 -12.13 16.26 11.19
N LYS A 243 -11.37 15.18 11.39
CA LYS A 243 -9.90 15.23 11.50
C LYS A 243 -9.15 15.67 10.23
N GLY A 244 -9.86 15.81 9.12
CA GLY A 244 -9.29 16.12 7.81
C GLY A 244 -8.64 14.93 7.10
N ILE A 245 -8.84 13.70 7.60
CA ILE A 245 -8.35 12.48 6.94
C ILE A 245 -9.48 11.85 6.11
N ARG A 246 -9.25 11.65 4.81
CA ARG A 246 -10.20 11.06 3.85
C ARG A 246 -9.75 9.68 3.42
N TRP A 247 -10.73 8.82 3.14
CA TRP A 247 -10.51 7.47 2.64
C TRP A 247 -9.80 7.43 1.28
N GLN A 248 -10.08 8.41 0.42
CA GLN A 248 -9.56 8.51 -0.93
C GLN A 248 -9.54 9.97 -1.39
N VAL A 249 -8.70 10.26 -2.39
CA VAL A 249 -8.76 11.52 -3.15
C VAL A 249 -10.11 11.66 -3.90
N PRO A 250 -10.60 12.88 -4.15
CA PRO A 250 -11.93 13.09 -4.75
C PRO A 250 -12.14 12.42 -6.11
N TRP A 251 -11.09 12.31 -6.92
CA TRP A 251 -11.11 11.63 -8.22
C TRP A 251 -10.90 10.11 -8.14
N GLY A 252 -10.86 9.54 -6.94
CA GLY A 252 -10.73 8.10 -6.69
C GLY A 252 -9.29 7.65 -6.43
N LYS A 253 -9.09 6.86 -5.36
CA LYS A 253 -7.74 6.46 -4.90
C LYS A 253 -6.90 5.67 -5.91
N HIS A 254 -7.55 4.94 -6.84
CA HIS A 254 -6.86 4.11 -7.84
C HIS A 254 -6.65 4.82 -9.18
N TRP A 255 -7.11 6.06 -9.30
CA TRP A 255 -6.99 6.84 -10.52
C TRP A 255 -5.62 7.53 -10.59
N MET A 256 -5.09 7.61 -11.82
CA MET A 256 -3.87 8.34 -12.13
C MET A 256 -4.06 9.85 -11.90
N ALA A 257 -2.99 10.57 -11.55
CA ALA A 257 -3.03 11.99 -11.24
C ALA A 257 -3.57 12.84 -12.41
N ARG A 258 -3.28 12.48 -13.67
CA ARG A 258 -3.78 13.16 -14.87
C ARG A 258 -5.31 13.20 -14.99
N TYR A 259 -6.02 12.34 -14.28
CA TYR A 259 -7.47 12.33 -14.26
C TYR A 259 -8.07 13.17 -13.13
N ARG A 260 -7.24 13.83 -12.32
CA ARG A 260 -7.68 14.71 -11.23
C ARG A 260 -8.71 15.72 -11.71
N ASP A 261 -8.50 16.33 -12.86
CA ASP A 261 -9.37 17.40 -13.37
C ASP A 261 -10.49 16.88 -14.30
N SER A 262 -10.67 15.56 -14.40
CA SER A 262 -11.78 14.98 -15.16
C SER A 262 -13.14 15.25 -14.49
N GLU A 263 -14.25 14.98 -15.18
CA GLU A 263 -15.60 15.07 -14.59
C GLU A 263 -15.87 14.00 -13.52
N HIS A 264 -14.98 13.01 -13.38
CA HIS A 264 -15.14 11.96 -12.39
C HIS A 264 -14.86 12.46 -10.97
N SER A 265 -15.86 12.36 -10.10
CA SER A 265 -15.69 12.45 -8.66
C SER A 265 -16.37 11.26 -8.01
N THR A 266 -15.82 10.79 -6.90
CA THR A 266 -16.45 9.72 -6.11
C THR A 266 -17.70 10.28 -5.44
N LYS A 267 -18.76 9.47 -5.30
CA LYS A 267 -20.06 9.94 -4.77
C LYS A 267 -19.94 10.61 -3.40
N THR A 268 -19.01 10.15 -2.56
CA THR A 268 -18.81 10.69 -1.19
C THR A 268 -17.98 11.98 -1.14
N ASP A 269 -17.35 12.35 -2.25
CA ASP A 269 -16.35 13.41 -2.32
C ASP A 269 -16.69 14.43 -3.41
N ALA A 270 -17.91 14.41 -3.95
CA ALA A 270 -18.35 15.30 -5.02
C ALA A 270 -18.21 16.79 -4.65
N ASP A 271 -18.45 17.12 -3.37
CA ASP A 271 -18.39 18.48 -2.84
C ASP A 271 -17.03 18.83 -2.21
N VAL A 272 -16.03 17.94 -2.30
CA VAL A 272 -14.69 18.20 -1.77
C VAL A 272 -13.85 18.90 -2.84
N PRO A 273 -13.40 20.14 -2.61
CA PRO A 273 -12.54 20.81 -3.57
C PRO A 273 -11.24 20.04 -3.76
N ARG A 274 -10.93 19.72 -5.02
CA ARG A 274 -9.72 18.97 -5.39
C ARG A 274 -8.43 19.72 -5.05
N SER A 275 -8.47 21.06 -5.05
CA SER A 275 -7.39 21.94 -4.61
C SER A 275 -7.12 21.85 -3.11
N ASN A 276 -8.12 21.49 -2.31
CA ASN A 276 -8.01 21.48 -0.85
C ASN A 276 -7.54 20.11 -0.32
N THR A 277 -7.14 19.21 -1.22
CA THR A 277 -6.76 17.84 -0.90
C THR A 277 -5.31 17.59 -1.24
N LEU A 278 -4.50 17.22 -0.23
CA LEU A 278 -3.15 16.69 -0.41
C LEU A 278 -3.21 15.16 -0.60
N PRO A 279 -2.85 14.63 -1.78
CA PRO A 279 -2.76 13.19 -1.99
C PRO A 279 -1.63 12.59 -1.15
N LEU A 280 -1.97 11.56 -0.36
CA LEU A 280 -1.01 10.66 0.28
C LEU A 280 -0.95 9.38 -0.54
N VAL A 281 0.06 9.28 -1.39
CA VAL A 281 0.25 8.22 -2.38
C VAL A 281 1.07 7.08 -1.78
N SER A 282 0.47 5.90 -1.70
CA SER A 282 1.17 4.69 -1.27
C SER A 282 1.72 3.94 -2.48
N ILE A 283 3.05 3.77 -2.52
CA ILE A 283 3.77 2.90 -3.44
C ILE A 283 4.25 1.66 -2.70
N ARG A 284 4.44 0.55 -3.39
CA ARG A 284 4.88 -0.71 -2.79
C ARG A 284 5.96 -1.33 -3.66
N ASP A 285 6.83 -2.14 -3.06
CA ASP A 285 7.84 -2.90 -3.80
C ASP A 285 7.20 -3.59 -5.02
N PRO A 286 7.67 -3.30 -6.25
CA PRO A 286 6.97 -3.72 -7.47
C PRO A 286 6.86 -5.24 -7.58
N TYR A 287 7.84 -5.99 -7.08
CA TYR A 287 7.85 -7.44 -7.18
C TYR A 287 6.80 -8.05 -6.25
N THR A 288 6.77 -7.64 -4.97
CA THR A 288 5.74 -8.13 -4.04
C THR A 288 4.35 -7.59 -4.39
N TRP A 289 4.27 -6.41 -4.99
CA TRP A 289 3.01 -5.83 -5.48
C TRP A 289 2.44 -6.65 -6.62
N MET A 290 3.24 -6.99 -7.64
CA MET A 290 2.80 -7.81 -8.78
C MET A 290 2.25 -9.16 -8.32
N GLN A 291 2.93 -9.84 -7.38
CA GLN A 291 2.39 -11.07 -6.79
C GLN A 291 1.07 -10.85 -6.04
N SER A 292 0.90 -9.71 -5.39
CA SER A 292 -0.37 -9.42 -4.71
C SER A 292 -1.53 -9.24 -5.69
N MET A 293 -1.26 -8.73 -6.90
CA MET A 293 -2.24 -8.61 -7.97
C MET A 293 -2.75 -9.98 -8.46
N CYS A 294 -1.92 -11.02 -8.40
CA CYS A 294 -2.29 -12.40 -8.74
C CYS A 294 -3.46 -12.95 -7.92
N ARG A 295 -3.65 -12.46 -6.68
CA ARG A 295 -4.76 -12.91 -5.83
C ARG A 295 -6.05 -12.20 -6.18
N HIS A 296 -5.94 -10.92 -6.52
CA HIS A 296 -7.08 -10.04 -6.73
C HIS A 296 -6.73 -9.04 -7.83
N GLY A 297 -7.23 -9.28 -9.04
CA GLY A 297 -7.03 -8.37 -10.18
C GLY A 297 -7.76 -7.04 -10.04
N TYR A 298 -8.83 -6.98 -9.22
CA TYR A 298 -9.73 -5.83 -9.10
C TYR A 298 -10.22 -5.35 -10.48
N ALA A 299 -9.91 -4.11 -10.86
CA ALA A 299 -10.25 -3.55 -12.16
C ALA A 299 -9.22 -3.87 -13.26
N ALA A 300 -8.10 -4.50 -12.90
CA ALA A 300 -7.08 -4.93 -13.83
C ALA A 300 -7.43 -6.30 -14.43
N LYS A 301 -7.31 -6.42 -15.74
CA LYS A 301 -7.59 -7.63 -16.51
C LYS A 301 -6.39 -7.98 -17.39
N TRP A 302 -5.72 -9.09 -17.07
CA TRP A 302 -4.66 -9.68 -17.88
C TRP A 302 -4.73 -11.21 -17.80
N PRO A 303 -4.37 -11.94 -18.86
CA PRO A 303 -4.34 -13.40 -18.84
C PRO A 303 -3.16 -13.88 -17.98
N HIS A 304 -3.41 -14.80 -17.05
CA HIS A 304 -2.38 -15.44 -16.22
C HIS A 304 -2.89 -16.80 -15.70
N ILE A 305 -1.97 -17.66 -15.28
CA ILE A 305 -2.27 -18.92 -14.57
C ILE A 305 -1.62 -18.88 -13.19
N LYS A 306 -2.17 -19.62 -12.23
CA LYS A 306 -1.70 -19.59 -10.84
C LYS A 306 -0.22 -19.98 -10.68
N SER A 307 0.27 -20.91 -11.50
CA SER A 307 1.67 -21.35 -11.50
C SER A 307 2.64 -20.36 -12.15
N HIS A 308 2.14 -19.38 -12.88
CA HIS A 308 2.93 -18.38 -13.58
C HIS A 308 2.22 -17.02 -13.52
N CYS A 309 2.40 -16.38 -12.37
CA CYS A 309 1.85 -15.07 -12.08
C CYS A 309 2.89 -14.26 -11.30
N PRO A 310 3.24 -13.03 -11.72
CA PRO A 310 2.42 -12.08 -12.50
C PRO A 310 2.31 -12.35 -13.99
N GLY A 311 3.21 -13.17 -14.55
CA GLY A 311 3.25 -13.45 -15.99
C GLY A 311 3.51 -12.18 -16.78
N LEU A 312 4.75 -11.69 -16.76
CA LEU A 312 5.17 -10.54 -17.56
C LEU A 312 5.50 -10.96 -19.00
N ILE A 313 6.08 -12.16 -19.17
CA ILE A 313 6.41 -12.74 -20.47
C ILE A 313 5.66 -14.05 -20.64
N ALA A 314 4.91 -14.20 -21.73
CA ALA A 314 4.21 -15.45 -22.01
C ALA A 314 5.19 -16.57 -22.38
N THR A 315 5.14 -17.67 -21.64
CA THR A 315 5.80 -18.93 -21.99
C THR A 315 5.00 -19.69 -23.04
N GLU A 316 5.62 -20.70 -23.64
CA GLU A 316 4.93 -21.60 -24.57
C GLU A 316 3.74 -22.31 -23.90
N ASN A 317 3.86 -22.65 -22.62
CA ASN A 317 2.75 -23.21 -21.86
C ASN A 317 1.59 -22.21 -21.71
N ASP A 318 1.86 -20.93 -21.45
CA ASP A 318 0.80 -19.92 -21.35
C ASP A 318 0.07 -19.71 -22.68
N ILE A 319 0.84 -19.66 -23.78
CA ILE A 319 0.29 -19.51 -25.14
C ILE A 319 -0.60 -20.70 -25.49
N ASN A 320 -0.15 -21.91 -25.13
CA ASN A 320 -0.91 -23.13 -25.41
C ASN A 320 -2.13 -23.28 -24.49
N THR A 321 -2.08 -22.82 -23.25
CA THR A 321 -3.19 -22.99 -22.30
C THR A 321 -4.21 -21.85 -22.33
N MET A 322 -3.81 -20.64 -22.73
CA MET A 322 -4.67 -19.46 -22.69
C MET A 322 -5.09 -19.02 -24.10
N PRO A 323 -6.38 -19.15 -24.50
CA PRO A 323 -6.85 -18.78 -25.84
C PRO A 323 -6.55 -17.33 -26.25
N ARG A 324 -6.52 -16.40 -25.27
CA ARG A 324 -6.18 -14.99 -25.50
C ARG A 324 -4.72 -14.83 -25.92
N LEU A 325 -3.79 -15.52 -25.26
CA LEU A 325 -2.37 -15.48 -25.61
C LEU A 325 -2.10 -16.25 -26.90
N ARG A 326 -2.79 -17.38 -27.13
CA ARG A 326 -2.74 -18.09 -28.42
C ARG A 326 -3.13 -17.21 -29.60
N ARG A 327 -4.17 -16.38 -29.44
CA ARG A 327 -4.57 -15.43 -30.50
C ARG A 327 -3.54 -14.31 -30.72
N LEU A 328 -2.85 -13.90 -29.65
CA LEU A 328 -1.83 -12.84 -29.73
C LEU A 328 -0.51 -13.37 -30.33
N TYR A 329 -0.11 -14.58 -29.98
CA TYR A 329 1.25 -15.09 -30.26
C TYR A 329 1.31 -16.40 -31.05
N GLY A 330 0.20 -17.14 -31.19
CA GLY A 330 0.16 -18.45 -31.85
C GLY A 330 0.24 -18.42 -33.38
N HIS A 331 0.43 -17.24 -33.96
CA HIS A 331 0.73 -17.08 -35.39
C HIS A 331 2.22 -16.79 -35.63
N ILE A 332 2.96 -16.48 -34.56
CA ILE A 332 4.37 -16.10 -34.57
C ILE A 332 5.25 -17.36 -34.49
N HIS A 333 5.01 -18.31 -35.38
CA HIS A 333 5.79 -19.56 -35.44
C HIS A 333 7.06 -19.43 -36.29
N ASN A 334 7.17 -18.38 -37.12
CA ASN A 334 8.27 -18.18 -38.07
C ASN A 334 8.84 -16.75 -38.11
N GLU A 335 8.37 -15.86 -37.23
CA GLU A 335 8.82 -14.47 -37.19
C GLU A 335 9.65 -14.23 -35.93
N ASP A 336 10.86 -13.70 -36.15
CA ASP A 336 11.80 -13.12 -35.21
C ASP A 336 11.70 -13.65 -33.75
N GLU A 337 12.51 -14.67 -33.44
CA GLU A 337 12.69 -15.21 -32.07
C GLU A 337 12.99 -14.11 -31.03
N ASN A 338 13.34 -12.90 -31.49
CA ASN A 338 13.61 -11.72 -30.69
C ASN A 338 12.36 -10.93 -30.24
N VAL A 339 11.14 -11.29 -30.67
CA VAL A 339 9.93 -10.57 -30.24
C VAL A 339 9.52 -11.01 -28.83
N GLU A 340 9.68 -10.12 -27.85
CA GLU A 340 9.23 -10.36 -26.48
C GLU A 340 7.70 -10.51 -26.40
N LYS A 341 7.24 -11.63 -25.84
CA LYS A 341 5.82 -11.99 -25.73
C LYS A 341 5.17 -11.37 -24.48
N LEU A 342 5.19 -10.05 -24.36
CA LEU A 342 4.70 -9.32 -23.18
C LEU A 342 3.20 -9.51 -22.93
N ILE A 343 2.80 -9.88 -21.71
CA ILE A 343 1.38 -10.09 -21.39
C ILE A 343 0.68 -8.74 -21.11
N PRO A 344 -0.27 -8.30 -21.96
CA PRO A 344 -0.89 -6.98 -21.81
C PRO A 344 -1.92 -6.94 -20.67
N VAL A 345 -1.99 -5.79 -19.98
CA VAL A 345 -2.94 -5.53 -18.91
C VAL A 345 -3.91 -4.41 -19.29
N ASN A 346 -5.19 -4.56 -18.93
CA ASN A 346 -6.23 -3.56 -19.18
C ASN A 346 -6.85 -3.12 -17.86
N ILE A 347 -6.92 -1.81 -17.62
CA ILE A 347 -7.42 -1.21 -16.37
C ILE A 347 -8.72 -0.47 -16.65
N ALA A 348 -9.82 -0.95 -16.06
CA ALA A 348 -11.12 -0.28 -16.17
C ALA A 348 -11.28 0.76 -15.04
N TYR A 349 -11.05 2.04 -15.33
CA TYR A 349 -11.22 3.12 -14.35
C TYR A 349 -12.70 3.46 -14.12
N ASN A 350 -13.50 3.44 -15.19
CA ASN A 350 -14.96 3.50 -15.12
C ASN A 350 -15.58 2.75 -16.33
N LYS A 351 -16.91 2.84 -16.49
CA LYS A 351 -17.64 2.16 -17.59
C LYS A 351 -17.18 2.60 -18.99
N ASN A 352 -16.65 3.82 -19.13
CA ASN A 352 -16.30 4.45 -20.40
C ASN A 352 -14.78 4.62 -20.59
N LEU A 353 -13.97 4.31 -19.58
CA LEU A 353 -12.53 4.52 -19.59
C LEU A 353 -11.81 3.23 -19.21
N THR A 354 -11.25 2.57 -20.22
CA THR A 354 -10.30 1.46 -20.07
C THR A 354 -8.98 1.86 -20.68
N HIS A 355 -7.89 1.67 -19.93
CA HIS A 355 -6.52 1.92 -20.42
C HIS A 355 -5.78 0.60 -20.60
N SER A 356 -5.09 0.43 -21.72
CA SER A 356 -4.29 -0.76 -22.01
C SER A 356 -2.81 -0.44 -21.80
N HIS A 357 -2.10 -1.30 -21.07
CA HIS A 357 -0.66 -1.20 -20.86
C HIS A 357 0.03 -2.48 -21.37
N LEU A 358 1.30 -2.37 -21.73
CA LEU A 358 2.06 -3.47 -22.32
C LEU A 358 2.30 -4.64 -21.35
N SER A 359 2.44 -4.36 -20.06
CA SER A 359 2.52 -5.37 -19.00
C SER A 359 2.18 -4.77 -17.63
N LEU A 360 2.10 -5.61 -16.57
CA LEU A 360 1.94 -5.12 -15.20
C LEU A 360 3.09 -4.19 -14.76
N ALA A 361 4.33 -4.44 -15.22
CA ALA A 361 5.48 -3.58 -14.93
C ALA A 361 5.34 -2.19 -15.57
N HIS A 362 4.80 -2.11 -16.79
CA HIS A 362 4.51 -0.84 -17.45
C HIS A 362 3.43 -0.08 -16.71
N TRP A 363 2.30 -0.73 -16.38
CA TRP A 363 1.24 -0.08 -15.64
C TRP A 363 1.71 0.47 -14.28
N TYR A 364 2.48 -0.32 -13.53
CA TYR A 364 3.08 0.14 -12.28
C TYR A 364 3.89 1.43 -12.49
N SER A 365 4.84 1.39 -13.42
CA SER A 365 5.76 2.50 -13.68
C SER A 365 5.02 3.74 -14.17
N GLU A 366 4.10 3.59 -15.13
CA GLU A 366 3.30 4.68 -15.69
C GLU A 366 2.40 5.33 -14.63
N TRP A 367 1.74 4.54 -13.78
CA TRP A 367 0.85 5.07 -12.75
C TRP A 367 1.59 5.92 -11.73
N TYR A 368 2.75 5.46 -11.26
CA TYR A 368 3.51 6.19 -10.26
C TYR A 368 4.29 7.36 -10.85
N LYS A 369 4.82 7.23 -12.08
CA LYS A 369 5.43 8.34 -12.81
C LYS A 369 4.44 9.47 -13.05
N ASP A 370 3.17 9.15 -13.28
CA ASP A 370 2.11 10.14 -13.43
C ASP A 370 1.91 10.99 -12.17
N TYR A 371 1.95 10.37 -10.98
CA TYR A 371 1.97 11.15 -9.74
C TYR A 371 3.29 11.89 -9.56
N LEU A 372 4.44 11.24 -9.78
CA LEU A 372 5.77 11.83 -9.58
C LEU A 372 6.02 13.08 -10.43
N THR A 373 5.41 13.15 -11.61
CA THR A 373 5.55 14.28 -12.54
C THR A 373 4.38 15.25 -12.51
N ALA A 374 3.32 14.95 -11.73
CA ALA A 374 2.16 15.83 -11.64
C ALA A 374 2.52 17.17 -10.98
N ASP A 375 2.03 18.26 -11.57
CA ASP A 375 2.19 19.60 -11.00
C ASP A 375 1.12 19.91 -9.94
N ILE A 376 1.10 19.09 -8.88
CA ILE A 376 0.30 19.31 -7.69
C ILE A 376 1.13 18.94 -6.45
N PRO A 377 0.90 19.60 -5.30
CA PRO A 377 1.41 19.11 -4.03
C PRO A 377 0.90 17.69 -3.75
N ARG A 378 1.79 16.81 -3.32
CA ARG A 378 1.52 15.40 -2.99
C ARG A 378 2.60 14.88 -2.06
N ILE A 379 2.31 13.80 -1.36
CA ILE A 379 3.33 13.01 -0.67
C ILE A 379 3.28 11.57 -1.16
N MET A 380 4.42 10.99 -1.50
CA MET A 380 4.53 9.59 -1.90
C MET A 380 5.40 8.85 -0.88
N VAL A 381 4.90 7.73 -0.37
CA VAL A 381 5.59 6.91 0.64
C VAL A 381 5.53 5.44 0.28
N ARG A 382 6.56 4.70 0.66
CA ARG A 382 6.55 3.24 0.52
C ARG A 382 5.61 2.63 1.55
N PHE A 383 4.91 1.59 1.12
CA PHE A 383 4.12 0.73 1.97
C PHE A 383 4.99 0.10 3.05
N GLU A 384 6.23 -0.26 2.69
CA GLU A 384 7.20 -0.84 3.59
C GLU A 384 7.61 0.16 4.69
N ASP A 385 7.76 1.45 4.35
CA ASP A 385 8.08 2.48 5.34
C ASP A 385 6.91 2.72 6.30
N LEU A 386 5.66 2.56 5.86
CA LEU A 386 4.51 2.59 6.76
C LEU A 386 4.51 1.45 7.77
N LEU A 387 5.12 0.31 7.43
CA LEU A 387 5.25 -0.84 8.33
C LEU A 387 6.41 -0.65 9.31
N PHE A 388 7.60 -0.30 8.81
CA PHE A 388 8.85 -0.31 9.58
C PHE A 388 9.21 1.05 10.21
N HIS A 389 8.70 2.15 9.65
CA HIS A 389 8.95 3.52 10.09
C HIS A 389 7.65 4.29 10.30
N GLY A 390 6.58 3.59 10.69
CA GLY A 390 5.21 4.11 10.70
C GLY A 390 5.06 5.43 11.46
N GLU A 391 5.70 5.57 12.62
CA GLU A 391 5.64 6.80 13.42
C GLU A 391 6.25 8.00 12.69
N GLU A 392 7.47 7.86 12.18
CA GLU A 392 8.18 8.91 11.46
C GLU A 392 7.43 9.32 10.19
N VAL A 393 6.96 8.33 9.43
CA VAL A 393 6.22 8.54 8.18
C VAL A 393 4.90 9.25 8.43
N ALA A 394 4.10 8.78 9.40
CA ALA A 394 2.81 9.38 9.70
C ALA A 394 2.92 10.79 10.25
N ARG A 395 3.90 11.04 11.13
CA ARG A 395 4.19 12.37 11.67
C ARG A 395 4.56 13.34 10.55
N THR A 396 5.49 12.95 9.70
CA THR A 396 5.96 13.77 8.57
C THR A 396 4.83 14.11 7.61
N MET A 397 4.00 13.13 7.24
CA MET A 397 2.82 13.36 6.39
C MET A 397 1.79 14.27 7.05
N CYS A 398 1.59 14.12 8.36
CA CYS A 398 0.64 14.94 9.11
C CYS A 398 1.06 16.41 9.12
N GLU A 399 2.32 16.67 9.48
CA GLU A 399 2.91 18.02 9.51
C GLU A 399 2.94 18.65 8.11
N CYS A 400 3.22 17.84 7.07
CA CYS A 400 3.15 18.29 5.68
C CYS A 400 1.76 18.86 5.33
N GLY A 401 0.70 18.16 5.73
CA GLY A 401 -0.70 18.60 5.55
C GLY A 401 -1.15 19.77 6.43
N GLY A 402 -0.28 20.27 7.32
CA GLY A 402 -0.64 21.25 8.34
C GLY A 402 -1.49 20.67 9.47
N GLY A 403 -1.43 19.35 9.68
CA GLY A 403 -1.98 18.69 10.86
C GLY A 403 -0.92 18.52 11.95
N VAL A 404 -1.36 17.96 13.08
CA VAL A 404 -0.51 17.60 14.21
C VAL A 404 -0.74 16.14 14.64
N PRO A 405 0.27 15.46 15.20
CA PRO A 405 0.08 14.16 15.82
C PRO A 405 -1.00 14.20 16.90
N VAL A 406 -1.82 13.14 17.00
CA VAL A 406 -2.88 13.05 18.01
C VAL A 406 -2.24 12.92 19.41
N PRO A 407 -2.46 13.87 20.35
CA PRO A 407 -1.79 13.87 21.65
C PRO A 407 -2.22 12.74 22.59
N ASP A 408 -3.47 12.29 22.48
CA ASP A 408 -4.01 11.15 23.20
C ASP A 408 -4.85 10.31 22.25
N ASN A 409 -4.25 9.23 21.76
CA ASN A 409 -4.91 8.26 20.90
C ASN A 409 -5.48 7.06 21.67
N GLY A 410 -5.61 7.18 23.00
CA GLY A 410 -6.29 6.20 23.86
C GLY A 410 -5.40 5.04 24.33
N ARG A 411 -4.09 5.05 24.06
CA ARG A 411 -3.14 4.03 24.54
C ARG A 411 -1.94 4.56 25.30
N SER A 412 -1.55 5.83 25.14
CA SER A 412 -0.49 6.51 25.92
C SER A 412 -0.07 7.88 25.33
N GLY A 413 -0.77 8.39 24.31
CA GLY A 413 -0.28 9.50 23.50
C GLY A 413 0.90 9.15 22.59
N LYS A 414 1.25 7.86 22.48
CA LYS A 414 2.28 7.33 21.57
C LYS A 414 1.66 6.86 20.27
N PHE A 415 2.39 6.90 19.16
CA PHE A 415 1.96 6.39 17.86
C PHE A 415 1.29 4.98 17.92
N ILE A 416 0.21 4.79 17.16
CA ILE A 416 -0.50 3.50 17.02
C ILE A 416 -0.17 2.86 15.68
N HIS A 417 0.44 1.68 15.74
CA HIS A 417 0.47 0.73 14.64
C HIS A 417 -0.88 0.01 14.51
N ILE A 418 -1.28 -0.30 13.27
CA ILE A 418 -2.50 -1.05 12.98
C ILE A 418 -2.18 -2.54 13.08
N SER A 419 -2.52 -3.16 14.22
CA SER A 419 -2.23 -4.58 14.50
C SER A 419 -3.09 -5.53 13.68
N GLU A 420 -4.39 -5.23 13.59
CA GLU A 420 -5.37 -6.01 12.83
C GLU A 420 -5.25 -5.77 11.32
N SER A 421 -5.94 -6.58 10.52
CA SER A 421 -6.02 -6.30 9.09
C SER A 421 -6.64 -4.93 8.83
N ALA A 422 -5.91 -4.08 8.10
CA ALA A 422 -6.43 -2.78 7.67
C ALA A 422 -7.65 -2.89 6.73
N LYS A 423 -7.96 -4.10 6.22
CA LYS A 423 -9.21 -4.40 5.52
C LYS A 423 -10.24 -4.89 6.53
N THR A 424 -11.14 -4.01 6.94
CA THR A 424 -12.28 -4.32 7.81
C THR A 424 -13.61 -4.29 7.03
N GLY A 425 -14.63 -4.96 7.57
CA GLY A 425 -16.00 -4.96 7.01
C GLY A 425 -16.17 -5.73 5.69
N LEU A 426 -17.21 -5.36 4.92
CA LEU A 426 -17.58 -6.00 3.64
C LEU A 426 -16.50 -5.85 2.56
N ALA A 427 -15.60 -4.88 2.70
CA ALA A 427 -14.49 -4.65 1.77
C ALA A 427 -13.30 -5.58 2.03
N ALA A 428 -13.39 -6.44 3.04
CA ALA A 428 -12.35 -7.39 3.36
C ALA A 428 -12.62 -8.71 2.63
N HIS A 429 -11.85 -8.94 1.56
CA HIS A 429 -11.86 -10.21 0.84
C HIS A 429 -11.16 -11.29 1.66
N GLY A 430 -11.75 -12.49 1.70
CA GLY A 430 -11.24 -13.67 2.41
C GLY A 430 -11.68 -13.79 3.88
N PRO A 431 -11.69 -15.03 4.41
CA PRO A 431 -11.83 -15.32 5.84
C PRO A 431 -10.83 -14.52 6.71
N LEU A 432 -11.17 -14.26 7.98
CA LEU A 432 -10.34 -13.47 8.89
C LEU A 432 -8.91 -14.04 9.04
N LYS A 433 -8.78 -15.36 9.05
CA LYS A 433 -7.51 -16.09 9.12
C LYS A 433 -6.59 -15.87 7.92
N ASP A 434 -7.15 -15.54 6.75
CA ASP A 434 -6.40 -15.37 5.51
C ASP A 434 -5.98 -13.90 5.30
N ARG A 435 -6.38 -13.03 6.24
CA ARG A 435 -6.00 -11.62 6.22
C ARG A 435 -4.62 -11.46 6.85
N THR A 436 -3.73 -10.78 6.14
CA THR A 436 -2.43 -10.39 6.67
C THR A 436 -2.63 -9.34 7.78
N ASN A 437 -2.37 -9.74 9.03
CA ASN A 437 -2.22 -8.85 10.18
C ASN A 437 -0.83 -8.18 10.17
N LEU A 438 -0.52 -7.33 11.16
CA LEU A 438 0.78 -6.66 11.22
C LEU A 438 1.96 -7.64 11.25
N VAL A 439 1.88 -8.68 12.09
CA VAL A 439 2.95 -9.70 12.22
C VAL A 439 3.23 -10.37 10.88
N GLY A 440 2.18 -10.86 10.20
CA GLY A 440 2.29 -11.47 8.88
C GLY A 440 2.80 -10.48 7.83
N ALA A 441 2.51 -9.19 7.96
CA ALA A 441 3.07 -8.17 7.07
C ALA A 441 4.58 -7.98 7.33
N LEU A 442 5.01 -7.89 8.60
CA LEU A 442 6.43 -7.76 8.95
C LEU A 442 7.24 -8.95 8.45
N ILE A 443 6.75 -10.18 8.65
CA ILE A 443 7.36 -11.42 8.13
C ILE A 443 7.47 -11.36 6.61
N LYS A 444 6.35 -11.08 5.94
CA LYS A 444 6.27 -11.13 4.47
C LYS A 444 7.11 -10.07 3.78
N TYR A 445 7.19 -8.87 4.33
CA TYR A 445 7.81 -7.72 3.66
C TYR A 445 9.21 -7.41 4.17
N GLY A 446 9.61 -7.92 5.34
CA GLY A 446 10.91 -7.62 5.92
C GLY A 446 12.06 -8.50 5.44
N SER A 447 11.78 -9.49 4.60
CA SER A 447 12.81 -10.35 3.99
C SER A 447 12.63 -10.44 2.47
N GLY A 448 13.72 -10.74 1.77
CA GLY A 448 13.72 -10.91 0.31
C GLY A 448 13.18 -12.27 -0.15
N ALA A 449 12.92 -13.19 0.78
CA ALA A 449 12.60 -14.59 0.50
C ALA A 449 11.38 -14.74 -0.40
N HIS A 450 10.31 -13.99 -0.11
CA HIS A 450 9.04 -14.06 -0.83
C HIS A 450 8.92 -13.03 -1.96
N ARG A 451 10.02 -12.37 -2.33
CA ARG A 451 9.96 -11.25 -3.26
C ARG A 451 9.75 -11.68 -4.70
N ILE A 452 10.11 -12.90 -5.05
CA ILE A 452 10.06 -13.42 -6.42
C ILE A 452 9.19 -14.68 -6.57
N ASP A 453 8.37 -15.00 -5.57
CA ASP A 453 7.49 -16.17 -5.60
C ASP A 453 6.66 -16.18 -6.89
N SER A 454 6.64 -17.34 -7.56
CA SER A 454 5.93 -17.60 -8.82
C SER A 454 6.37 -16.78 -10.04
N MET A 455 7.50 -16.05 -9.96
CA MET A 455 8.10 -15.36 -11.10
C MET A 455 9.10 -16.27 -11.82
N THR A 456 9.02 -16.33 -13.14
CA THR A 456 10.04 -17.03 -13.95
C THR A 456 11.30 -16.18 -14.10
N GLN A 457 12.41 -16.78 -14.53
CA GLN A 457 13.63 -16.05 -14.91
C GLN A 457 13.29 -14.96 -15.95
N ALA A 458 12.49 -15.29 -16.97
CA ALA A 458 12.07 -14.36 -18.01
C ALA A 458 11.26 -13.19 -17.45
N ASP A 459 10.40 -13.43 -16.45
CA ASP A 459 9.69 -12.34 -15.76
C ASP A 459 10.65 -11.41 -15.01
N LEU A 460 11.65 -11.97 -14.32
CA LEU A 460 12.61 -11.16 -13.56
C LEU A 460 13.46 -10.29 -14.47
N GLU A 461 13.88 -10.83 -15.61
CA GLU A 461 14.60 -10.09 -16.64
C GLU A 461 13.72 -9.02 -17.29
N ALA A 462 12.47 -9.35 -17.64
CA ALA A 462 11.51 -8.38 -18.17
C ALA A 462 11.20 -7.27 -17.15
N ALA A 463 11.03 -7.61 -15.87
CA ALA A 463 10.85 -6.62 -14.81
C ALA A 463 12.05 -5.67 -14.71
N ARG A 464 13.28 -6.18 -14.86
CA ARG A 464 14.50 -5.34 -14.91
C ARG A 464 14.52 -4.40 -16.12
N ARG A 465 14.00 -4.83 -17.27
CA ARG A 465 13.94 -4.00 -18.49
C ARG A 465 12.83 -2.94 -18.45
N TYR A 466 11.68 -3.28 -17.87
CA TYR A 466 10.45 -2.48 -18.04
C TYR A 466 9.97 -1.75 -16.79
N LEU A 467 10.51 -2.05 -15.60
CA LEU A 467 10.34 -1.15 -14.47
C LEU A 467 11.15 0.13 -14.73
N ASP A 468 10.53 1.28 -14.54
CA ASP A 468 11.18 2.57 -14.75
C ASP A 468 12.36 2.73 -13.77
N PRO A 469 13.59 2.94 -14.28
CA PRO A 469 14.79 2.97 -13.42
C PRO A 469 14.81 4.17 -12.48
N GLU A 470 14.29 5.32 -12.92
CA GLU A 470 14.18 6.54 -12.10
C GLU A 470 13.22 6.29 -10.92
N MET A 471 12.12 5.58 -11.14
CA MET A 471 11.20 5.13 -10.10
C MET A 471 11.87 4.16 -9.11
N MET A 472 12.60 3.16 -9.61
CA MET A 472 13.32 2.21 -8.75
C MET A 472 14.34 2.93 -7.87
N GLU A 473 15.10 3.87 -8.44
CA GLU A 473 16.08 4.69 -7.73
C GLU A 473 15.43 5.63 -6.70
N THR A 474 14.41 6.39 -7.12
CA THR A 474 13.70 7.38 -6.28
C THR A 474 13.19 6.75 -4.98
N PHE A 475 12.63 5.54 -5.08
CA PHE A 475 12.09 4.82 -3.92
C PHE A 475 13.09 3.80 -3.32
N GLY A 476 14.32 3.74 -3.83
CA GLY A 476 15.37 2.86 -3.31
C GLY A 476 15.04 1.37 -3.42
N TYR A 477 14.21 0.98 -4.39
CA TYR A 477 13.94 -0.42 -4.68
C TYR A 477 15.08 -1.00 -5.52
N LYS A 478 15.57 -2.18 -5.14
CA LYS A 478 16.64 -2.89 -5.86
C LYS A 478 16.05 -4.02 -6.69
N HIS A 479 16.60 -4.37 -7.85
CA HIS A 479 16.18 -5.62 -8.50
C HIS A 479 16.65 -6.85 -7.68
N PRO A 480 15.83 -7.89 -7.53
CA PRO A 480 16.27 -9.15 -6.95
C PRO A 480 17.37 -9.77 -7.83
N ARG A 481 18.26 -10.57 -7.23
CA ARG A 481 19.24 -11.36 -8.00
C ARG A 481 18.49 -12.36 -8.86
N LEU A 482 18.98 -12.57 -10.07
CA LEU A 482 18.45 -13.64 -10.91
C LEU A 482 18.84 -15.00 -10.30
N PRO A 483 18.00 -16.03 -10.42
CA PRO A 483 18.31 -17.40 -10.03
C PRO A 483 19.71 -17.89 -10.40
N ASP A 484 20.18 -17.61 -11.62
CA ASP A 484 21.52 -17.98 -12.13
C ASP A 484 22.68 -17.18 -11.47
N GLN A 485 22.36 -16.08 -10.79
CA GLN A 485 23.31 -15.22 -10.08
C GLN A 485 23.33 -15.47 -8.56
N GLN A 486 22.51 -16.40 -8.06
CA GLN A 486 22.50 -16.78 -6.65
C GLN A 486 23.71 -17.70 -6.37
N PRO A 487 24.47 -17.47 -5.28
CA PRO A 487 25.47 -18.44 -4.84
C PRO A 487 24.82 -19.83 -4.66
N GLU A 488 25.51 -20.91 -5.01
CA GLU A 488 24.99 -22.29 -4.91
C GLU A 488 24.45 -22.58 -3.50
N ASP A 489 25.15 -22.12 -2.45
CA ASP A 489 24.72 -22.27 -1.05
C ASP A 489 23.36 -21.59 -0.75
N ALA A 490 23.02 -20.49 -1.44
CA ALA A 490 21.74 -19.80 -1.27
C ALA A 490 20.60 -20.52 -1.99
N GLN A 491 20.90 -21.25 -3.08
CA GLN A 491 19.91 -22.07 -3.78
C GLN A 491 19.49 -23.28 -2.94
N GLU A 492 20.43 -23.90 -2.21
CA GLU A 492 20.15 -25.04 -1.32
C GLU A 492 19.27 -24.64 -0.12
N MET A 493 19.49 -23.45 0.46
CA MET A 493 18.61 -22.91 1.51
C MET A 493 17.20 -22.61 0.99
N SER A 494 17.06 -22.10 -0.24
CA SER A 494 15.76 -21.83 -0.85
C SER A 494 14.98 -23.10 -1.16
N ALA A 495 15.65 -24.17 -1.60
CA ALA A 495 15.03 -25.45 -1.88
C ALA A 495 14.50 -26.11 -0.59
N ASN A 496 15.29 -26.09 0.49
CA ASN A 496 14.89 -26.63 1.79
C ASN A 496 13.77 -25.81 2.47
N ALA A 497 13.73 -24.50 2.22
CA ALA A 497 12.63 -23.64 2.65
C ALA A 497 11.33 -23.95 1.87
N MET A 498 11.42 -24.29 0.58
CA MET A 498 10.23 -24.71 -0.18
C MET A 498 9.65 -26.05 0.26
N GLU A 499 10.45 -26.94 0.84
CA GLU A 499 10.01 -28.27 1.30
C GLU A 499 9.37 -28.27 2.70
N ASN A 500 9.74 -27.31 3.56
CA ASN A 500 9.27 -27.24 4.96
C ASN A 500 8.25 -26.13 5.24
N VAL A 501 7.90 -25.31 4.25
CA VAL A 501 6.78 -24.37 4.41
C VAL A 501 5.49 -25.16 4.24
N PRO A 502 4.58 -25.18 5.24
CA PRO A 502 3.27 -25.79 5.08
C PRO A 502 2.61 -25.19 3.86
N THR A 503 2.51 -25.99 2.80
CA THR A 503 1.85 -25.59 1.56
C THR A 503 0.34 -25.36 1.76
N GLU A 504 -0.18 -25.58 2.97
CA GLU A 504 -1.58 -25.37 3.32
C GLU A 504 -1.87 -24.04 4.04
N SER A 505 -0.89 -23.33 4.63
CA SER A 505 -1.15 -22.07 5.34
C SER A 505 -0.70 -20.81 4.58
N GLY A 506 0.02 -20.96 3.47
CA GLY A 506 0.52 -19.82 2.68
C GLY A 506 0.45 -19.99 1.15
N ARG A 507 0.09 -21.18 0.65
CA ARG A 507 -0.12 -21.43 -0.78
C ARG A 507 -1.57 -21.09 -1.10
N TYR A 508 -1.75 -20.11 -1.97
CA TYR A 508 -3.01 -19.42 -2.24
C TYR A 508 -4.08 -20.31 -2.89
N ASP A 509 -4.69 -21.22 -2.14
CA ASP A 509 -5.87 -21.98 -2.54
C ASP A 509 -7.16 -21.15 -2.34
N ASP A 510 -7.20 -19.99 -3.01
CA ASP A 510 -8.46 -19.33 -3.33
C ASP A 510 -8.96 -19.92 -4.67
N ASP A 511 -9.53 -21.13 -4.63
CA ASP A 511 -10.45 -21.57 -5.69
C ASP A 511 -11.77 -20.81 -5.52
N HIS A 512 -11.72 -19.54 -5.93
CA HIS A 512 -12.89 -18.73 -6.18
C HIS A 512 -13.01 -18.51 -7.67
N SER A 513 -12.92 -19.60 -8.45
CA SER A 513 -13.65 -19.64 -9.71
C SER A 513 -15.15 -19.59 -9.39
N TYR A 514 -15.66 -18.36 -9.20
CA TYR A 514 -17.10 -18.12 -9.18
C TYR A 514 -17.64 -18.54 -10.54
N THR A 515 -18.05 -19.80 -10.65
CA THR A 515 -18.94 -20.27 -11.69
C THR A 515 -20.32 -19.76 -11.29
N PRO A 516 -20.93 -18.85 -12.06
CA PRO A 516 -22.32 -18.49 -11.81
C PRO A 516 -23.14 -19.77 -12.05
N GLY A 517 -23.71 -20.31 -10.98
CA GLY A 517 -24.76 -21.32 -11.10
C GLY A 517 -25.83 -20.80 -12.03
N LYS A 518 -26.17 -21.63 -13.03
CA LYS A 518 -27.18 -21.40 -14.06
C LYS A 518 -28.53 -21.00 -13.49
#